data_AF-A0AAD9D965-F1
#
_entry.id   AF-A0AAD9D965-F1
#
_cell.length_a   1.000
_cell.length_b   1.000
_cell.length_c   1.000
_cell.angle_alpha   90.00
_cell.angle_beta   90.00
_cell.angle_gamma   90.00
#
_symmetry.space_group_name_H-M   'P 1'
#
loop_
_entity.id
_entity.type
_entity.pdbx_description
1 polymer ?
#
loop_
_entity_poly.entity_id
_entity_poly.type
_entity_poly.pdbx_seq_one_letter_code
_entity_poly.pdbx_strand_id
1 'polypeptide(L)'
;MDEITDTVNELSLNAKEWRPNFGFAPTPTNNKSSESLSASHQPSFSSDNAASSTTTTTATDDMSSQQAAAAVAVNGGTHFFGSAAHNSQSSSWEGHHTSAAQSSAPRTQTTIPSYHYQQTNQNSNRPPRATLRNTLSLPSDEYHHYRELTLQSQAEMVPNDERHKEVPTSFVRAYCLDDTNNQTNTNTTTRSSFGYPTRLFRVTSTSDGNLYCLRRMDSIRCVSHKIVQTVMHQWLSNPSGQDKTTASSSGGFDHPGIVRWYKCFISQRAVFFIHNYHAGAVTLKERFFHTPRGENGVPLPESFIWSCLTQLVSAIAAVHGSNLAVRTLQLNHILCTQEGRSSGAIQSNSGPFGLPRIRLRINCVGIVDILEFEARKTLEELQREDMRSLGCILLSMTTGSEITVNDICRGNNAQQQGQILVPYFDFVRQNYSRELFVLIHSLLNPGVPPQTIRGVASSMAMRAFEELDEAHTCIDNMDGSLMGIYESGRALRLLLKLAFVNERPEFGIDKNWSESGDCYILKLFRDYVFHQADGSGRPVMDLGHVVSSLNKLDAADEEKIVLASRDGKNILVLSFADVAWCLEKAYQELCEQAVPPPGDGGMERY
;
A
#
# COMPACT_ATOMS: atom_id res chain seq x y z
N MET A 1 33.31 13.42 -17.24
CA MET A 1 32.14 13.61 -16.35
C MET A 1 31.08 14.53 -16.97
N ASP A 2 31.20 14.86 -18.26
CA ASP A 2 30.88 16.22 -18.72
C ASP A 2 29.56 16.29 -19.53
N GLU A 3 29.05 15.14 -20.00
CA GLU A 3 27.73 15.01 -20.66
C GLU A 3 26.54 15.25 -19.71
N ILE A 4 26.76 15.18 -18.39
CA ILE A 4 25.73 15.44 -17.37
C ILE A 4 25.56 16.95 -17.12
N THR A 5 26.61 17.74 -17.31
CA THR A 5 26.55 19.21 -17.14
C THR A 5 25.74 19.91 -18.22
N ASP A 6 25.82 19.45 -19.48
CA ASP A 6 25.12 20.09 -20.59
C ASP A 6 23.61 19.81 -20.57
N THR A 7 23.20 18.61 -20.16
CA THR A 7 21.78 18.23 -20.04
C THR A 7 21.03 18.96 -18.92
N VAL A 8 21.73 19.41 -17.86
CA VAL A 8 21.14 20.28 -16.82
C VAL A 8 20.94 21.71 -17.32
N ASN A 9 21.83 22.22 -18.18
CA ASN A 9 21.74 23.58 -18.73
C ASN A 9 20.56 23.76 -19.70
N GLU A 10 20.26 22.76 -20.56
CA GLU A 10 19.10 22.84 -21.46
C GLU A 10 17.75 22.84 -20.70
N LEU A 11 17.66 22.12 -19.57
CA LEU A 11 16.47 22.11 -18.71
C LEU A 11 16.22 23.48 -18.05
N SER A 12 17.27 24.26 -17.78
CA SER A 12 17.15 25.55 -17.10
C SER A 12 16.61 26.69 -17.99
N LEU A 13 16.63 26.56 -19.32
CA LEU A 13 16.35 27.66 -20.24
C LEU A 13 14.87 27.87 -20.60
N ASN A 14 13.97 26.97 -20.15
CA ASN A 14 12.53 27.02 -20.47
C ASN A 14 11.62 27.29 -19.26
N ALA A 15 12.18 27.51 -18.07
CA ALA A 15 11.40 27.89 -16.89
C ALA A 15 10.93 29.36 -17.03
N LYS A 16 9.62 29.57 -17.26
CA LYS A 16 9.04 30.92 -17.32
C LYS A 16 9.10 31.59 -15.95
N GLU A 17 9.83 32.69 -15.87
CA GLU A 17 9.88 33.56 -14.68
C GLU A 17 8.47 34.00 -14.27
N TRP A 18 8.11 33.74 -13.01
CA TRP A 18 6.85 34.18 -12.41
C TRP A 18 7.01 35.59 -11.83
N ARG A 19 6.02 36.46 -12.03
CA ARG A 19 6.04 37.84 -11.52
C ARG A 19 4.78 38.17 -10.71
N PRO A 20 4.93 38.76 -9.50
CA PRO A 20 3.80 39.23 -8.71
C PRO A 20 2.86 40.15 -9.52
N ASN A 21 1.56 40.08 -9.21
CA ASN A 21 0.47 40.83 -9.83
C ASN A 21 0.20 40.59 -11.34
N PHE A 22 1.02 39.81 -12.06
CA PHE A 22 0.82 39.54 -13.49
C PHE A 22 0.86 38.07 -13.92
N GLY A 23 1.37 37.16 -13.07
CA GLY A 23 1.36 35.72 -13.34
C GLY A 23 2.41 35.28 -14.38
N PHE A 24 2.17 34.15 -15.06
CA PHE A 24 3.09 33.59 -16.06
C PHE A 24 2.90 34.25 -17.44
N ALA A 25 4.01 34.62 -18.07
CA ALA A 25 3.99 35.27 -19.38
C ALA A 25 3.34 34.39 -20.49
N PRO A 26 2.47 34.94 -21.36
CA PRO A 26 1.84 34.19 -22.45
C PRO A 26 2.87 33.74 -23.50
N THR A 27 2.56 32.65 -24.21
CA THR A 27 3.48 32.00 -25.16
C THR A 27 3.44 32.68 -26.53
N PRO A 28 4.58 33.04 -27.15
CA PRO A 28 4.59 33.68 -28.47
C PRO A 28 4.23 32.70 -29.58
N THR A 29 3.30 33.09 -30.46
CA THR A 29 2.91 32.33 -31.66
C THR A 29 3.94 32.56 -32.79
N ASN A 30 4.78 31.57 -33.04
CA ASN A 30 5.91 31.68 -33.98
C ASN A 30 5.47 31.50 -35.45
N ASN A 31 4.79 32.51 -36.01
CA ASN A 31 4.53 32.59 -37.45
C ASN A 31 5.84 32.88 -38.20
N LYS A 32 6.34 31.89 -38.95
CA LYS A 32 7.35 32.11 -39.99
C LYS A 32 6.86 31.58 -41.34
N SER A 33 6.56 32.50 -42.24
CA SER A 33 6.36 32.25 -43.65
C SER A 33 7.70 32.06 -44.37
N SER A 34 7.68 31.28 -45.44
CA SER A 34 8.72 31.25 -46.46
C SER A 34 8.05 31.03 -47.82
N GLU A 35 8.08 32.05 -48.68
CA GLU A 35 7.42 32.02 -49.99
C GLU A 35 8.27 31.28 -51.03
N SER A 36 7.63 30.59 -51.99
CA SER A 36 7.58 31.02 -53.40
C SER A 36 7.17 29.88 -54.38
N LEU A 37 6.92 30.26 -55.64
CA LEU A 37 6.80 29.40 -56.84
C LEU A 37 5.50 28.59 -57.07
N SER A 38 4.45 29.36 -57.41
CA SER A 38 3.79 29.33 -58.74
C SER A 38 3.03 28.11 -59.29
N ALA A 39 1.79 28.40 -59.69
CA ALA A 39 1.11 28.01 -60.95
C ALA A 39 0.35 26.66 -61.06
N SER A 40 -0.97 26.79 -60.98
CA SER A 40 -1.99 26.20 -61.88
C SER A 40 -2.02 24.69 -62.15
N HIS A 41 -3.12 24.03 -61.74
CA HIS A 41 -4.18 23.62 -62.67
C HIS A 41 -5.47 23.18 -61.95
N GLN A 42 -6.61 23.55 -62.54
CA GLN A 42 -7.91 22.88 -62.43
C GLN A 42 -8.30 22.49 -63.89
N PRO A 43 -9.14 21.46 -64.15
CA PRO A 43 -10.56 21.56 -63.77
C PRO A 43 -11.24 20.26 -63.31
N SER A 44 -12.49 20.44 -62.89
CA SER A 44 -13.51 19.43 -62.58
C SER A 44 -14.02 18.62 -63.78
N PHE A 45 -14.63 17.46 -63.52
CA PHE A 45 -15.87 17.05 -64.22
C PHE A 45 -16.76 16.10 -63.37
N SER A 46 -18.04 16.51 -63.25
CA SER A 46 -19.30 15.75 -63.36
C SER A 46 -19.35 14.24 -63.02
N SER A 47 -20.14 13.73 -62.07
CA SER A 47 -21.61 13.82 -61.83
C SER A 47 -22.47 12.87 -62.67
N ASP A 48 -23.18 11.95 -62.01
CA ASP A 48 -24.55 11.44 -62.32
C ASP A 48 -24.87 10.17 -61.47
N ASN A 49 -26.11 9.75 -61.21
CA ASN A 49 -27.40 10.45 -60.95
C ASN A 49 -28.45 9.43 -60.43
N ALA A 50 -29.54 9.89 -59.80
CA ALA A 50 -30.80 9.13 -59.54
C ALA A 50 -30.69 7.82 -58.69
N ALA A 51 -31.75 7.15 -58.20
CA ALA A 51 -33.12 7.43 -57.72
C ALA A 51 -33.67 6.11 -57.11
N SER A 52 -34.68 6.00 -56.23
CA SER A 52 -35.45 6.87 -55.30
C SER A 52 -36.12 5.92 -54.26
N SER A 53 -37.12 6.21 -53.41
CA SER A 53 -37.99 7.38 -53.13
C SER A 53 -38.64 7.22 -51.73
N THR A 54 -38.81 8.34 -51.01
CA THR A 54 -40.02 8.86 -50.31
C THR A 54 -41.23 7.93 -49.92
N THR A 55 -42.10 8.23 -48.94
CA THR A 55 -42.55 9.55 -48.39
C THR A 55 -43.29 9.46 -47.03
N THR A 56 -43.04 10.41 -46.11
CA THR A 56 -43.96 11.15 -45.17
C THR A 56 -45.01 10.38 -44.30
N THR A 57 -45.85 10.94 -43.40
CA THR A 57 -46.32 12.32 -43.00
C THR A 57 -46.92 12.21 -41.54
N THR A 58 -47.10 13.18 -40.62
CA THR A 58 -47.00 14.68 -40.56
C THR A 58 -46.78 15.19 -39.10
N ALA A 59 -46.85 16.52 -38.93
CA ALA A 59 -46.81 17.46 -37.77
C ALA A 59 -48.01 17.39 -36.74
N THR A 60 -48.22 18.27 -35.73
CA THR A 60 -47.84 19.69 -35.46
C THR A 60 -47.66 20.06 -33.96
N ASP A 61 -46.79 21.05 -33.70
CA ASP A 61 -46.81 22.20 -32.75
C ASP A 61 -47.51 22.16 -31.37
N ASP A 62 -46.83 22.71 -30.35
CA ASP A 62 -47.21 24.01 -29.72
C ASP A 62 -46.01 24.67 -28.96
N MET A 63 -46.16 25.94 -28.52
CA MET A 63 -45.11 26.83 -27.97
C MET A 63 -45.22 27.09 -26.46
N SER A 64 -44.08 27.36 -25.78
CA SER A 64 -43.92 28.57 -24.93
C SER A 64 -42.51 28.78 -24.35
N SER A 65 -42.16 30.06 -24.18
CA SER A 65 -40.97 30.62 -23.51
C SER A 65 -40.95 30.36 -21.98
N GLN A 66 -39.87 30.54 -21.20
CA GLN A 66 -39.14 31.81 -21.00
C GLN A 66 -37.81 31.65 -20.21
N GLN A 67 -36.99 32.71 -20.14
CA GLN A 67 -35.71 32.77 -19.40
C GLN A 67 -35.86 33.40 -18.00
N ALA A 68 -35.00 33.02 -17.05
CA ALA A 68 -34.59 33.83 -15.89
C ALA A 68 -33.24 33.35 -15.32
N ALA A 69 -32.54 34.17 -14.54
CA ALA A 69 -31.18 33.88 -14.03
C ALA A 69 -31.00 34.21 -12.54
N ALA A 70 -30.00 33.54 -11.94
CA ALA A 70 -29.21 33.87 -10.75
C ALA A 70 -29.81 34.70 -9.60
N ALA A 71 -29.79 34.12 -8.38
CA ALA A 71 -29.73 34.86 -7.12
C ALA A 71 -28.90 34.07 -6.08
N VAL A 72 -28.17 34.78 -5.22
CA VAL A 72 -27.37 34.23 -4.10
C VAL A 72 -28.09 34.49 -2.78
N ALA A 73 -28.05 33.54 -1.84
CA ALA A 73 -28.48 33.76 -0.46
C ALA A 73 -27.59 32.97 0.53
N VAL A 74 -27.30 33.57 1.68
CA VAL A 74 -26.49 33.00 2.77
C VAL A 74 -27.30 33.07 4.06
N ASN A 75 -27.40 31.95 4.77
CA ASN A 75 -27.58 31.76 6.23
C ASN A 75 -27.85 30.26 6.48
N GLY A 76 -27.58 29.66 7.64
CA GLY A 76 -27.25 30.25 8.94
C GLY A 76 -28.36 29.90 9.94
N GLY A 77 -28.22 28.79 10.67
CA GLY A 77 -29.29 28.27 11.54
C GLY A 77 -28.82 27.28 12.60
N THR A 78 -28.63 27.75 13.83
CA THR A 78 -28.41 26.92 15.02
C THR A 78 -29.73 26.33 15.52
N HIS A 79 -29.81 25.02 15.77
CA HIS A 79 -30.99 24.42 16.41
C HIS A 79 -30.67 23.65 17.69
N PHE A 80 -31.41 24.03 18.72
CA PHE A 80 -31.39 23.52 20.09
C PHE A 80 -32.29 22.27 20.17
N PHE A 81 -31.86 21.21 20.84
CA PHE A 81 -32.70 20.02 21.06
C PHE A 81 -33.11 19.86 22.53
N GLY A 82 -34.42 19.72 22.75
CA GLY A 82 -35.02 19.56 24.08
C GLY A 82 -35.01 18.13 24.58
N SER A 83 -35.12 17.97 25.91
CA SER A 83 -35.17 16.67 26.58
C SER A 83 -36.59 16.12 26.65
N ALA A 84 -36.77 14.84 26.29
CA ALA A 84 -37.96 14.05 26.59
C ALA A 84 -37.53 12.64 27.00
N ALA A 85 -38.00 12.17 28.16
CA ALA A 85 -37.68 10.85 28.69
C ALA A 85 -38.85 9.88 28.50
N HIS A 86 -38.58 8.60 28.27
CA HIS A 86 -39.53 7.53 28.56
C HIS A 86 -38.84 6.24 29.01
N ASN A 87 -39.62 5.36 29.64
CA ASN A 87 -39.17 4.29 30.53
C ASN A 87 -39.55 2.89 30.01
N SER A 88 -38.64 1.92 30.05
CA SER A 88 -38.97 0.47 30.00
C SER A 88 -37.84 -0.46 30.48
N GLN A 89 -37.96 -0.86 31.76
CA GLN A 89 -37.66 -2.16 32.38
C GLN A 89 -36.83 -3.23 31.62
N SER A 90 -35.63 -3.48 32.15
CA SER A 90 -35.09 -4.79 32.60
C SER A 90 -35.68 -6.12 32.08
N SER A 91 -34.78 -7.06 31.73
CA SER A 91 -34.84 -8.43 32.26
C SER A 91 -33.42 -8.98 32.50
N SER A 92 -33.26 -9.87 33.48
CA SER A 92 -31.96 -10.42 33.93
C SER A 92 -32.11 -11.90 34.24
N TRP A 93 -31.10 -12.70 33.91
CA TRP A 93 -30.95 -14.10 34.31
C TRP A 93 -29.47 -14.43 34.53
N GLU A 94 -29.01 -14.37 35.78
CA GLU A 94 -27.74 -14.98 36.19
C GLU A 94 -27.96 -16.44 36.60
N GLY A 95 -26.96 -17.30 36.33
CA GLY A 95 -26.88 -18.66 36.83
C GLY A 95 -25.52 -18.91 37.47
N HIS A 96 -25.49 -19.24 38.75
CA HIS A 96 -24.26 -19.54 39.49
C HIS A 96 -23.71 -20.94 39.16
N HIS A 97 -22.39 -21.15 39.27
CA HIS A 97 -21.79 -21.88 40.42
C HIS A 97 -20.25 -21.98 40.32
N THR A 98 -19.63 -22.45 41.40
CA THR A 98 -18.21 -22.25 41.76
C THR A 98 -17.43 -23.55 41.95
N SER A 99 -16.09 -23.50 41.83
CA SER A 99 -15.12 -24.18 42.72
C SER A 99 -13.67 -23.84 42.35
N ALA A 100 -12.71 -24.05 43.27
CA ALA A 100 -11.30 -23.69 43.11
C ALA A 100 -10.33 -24.74 43.71
N ALA A 101 -9.09 -24.79 43.23
CA ALA A 101 -7.98 -25.57 43.77
C ALA A 101 -6.62 -24.89 43.46
N GLN A 102 -5.50 -25.37 44.04
CA GLN A 102 -4.30 -24.55 44.29
C GLN A 102 -3.00 -25.03 43.61
N SER A 103 -2.11 -24.04 43.38
CA SER A 103 -0.63 -24.08 43.46
C SER A 103 0.20 -25.01 42.55
N SER A 104 1.10 -24.40 41.77
CA SER A 104 2.56 -24.62 41.84
C SER A 104 3.30 -23.59 40.96
N ALA A 105 4.59 -23.35 41.19
CA ALA A 105 5.40 -22.38 40.43
C ALA A 105 6.86 -22.84 40.31
N PRO A 106 7.51 -22.57 39.16
CA PRO A 106 8.90 -22.10 39.22
C PRO A 106 9.30 -21.05 38.15
N ARG A 107 10.14 -20.10 38.58
CA ARG A 107 11.21 -19.40 37.82
C ARG A 107 10.91 -18.83 36.42
N THR A 108 10.42 -17.60 36.42
CA THR A 108 10.96 -16.45 35.66
C THR A 108 11.84 -16.73 34.41
N GLN A 109 11.26 -16.51 33.23
CA GLN A 109 11.98 -15.96 32.08
C GLN A 109 11.51 -14.51 31.87
N THR A 110 12.41 -13.60 31.49
CA THR A 110 12.10 -12.18 31.25
C THR A 110 11.53 -11.95 29.85
N THR A 111 10.35 -12.51 29.58
CA THR A 111 9.53 -12.14 28.42
C THR A 111 8.83 -10.81 28.71
N ILE A 112 9.08 -9.77 27.91
CA ILE A 112 8.33 -8.50 28.02
C ILE A 112 6.93 -8.73 27.44
N PRO A 113 5.84 -8.67 28.23
CA PRO A 113 4.50 -8.89 27.70
C PRO A 113 3.94 -7.59 27.14
N SER A 114 3.76 -7.51 25.82
CA SER A 114 3.13 -6.36 25.14
C SER A 114 1.60 -6.30 25.34
N TYR A 115 1.13 -6.51 26.58
CA TYR A 115 -0.25 -6.28 26.96
C TYR A 115 -0.47 -4.81 27.31
N HIS A 116 -0.69 -3.99 26.29
CA HIS A 116 -1.44 -2.76 26.49
C HIS A 116 -2.91 -3.12 26.75
N TYR A 117 -3.26 -3.20 28.04
CA TYR A 117 -4.65 -3.10 28.48
C TYR A 117 -5.22 -1.76 28.00
N GLN A 118 -5.93 -1.77 26.87
CA GLN A 118 -6.92 -0.73 26.63
C GLN A 118 -7.97 -0.87 27.74
N GLN A 119 -8.01 0.08 28.65
CA GLN A 119 -9.18 0.24 29.51
C GLN A 119 -10.33 0.66 28.60
N THR A 120 -11.14 -0.32 28.17
CA THR A 120 -12.44 -0.10 27.54
C THR A 120 -13.37 0.51 28.56
N ASN A 121 -13.24 1.82 28.76
CA ASN A 121 -13.93 2.58 29.77
C ASN A 121 -15.38 2.85 29.29
N GLN A 122 -16.21 1.81 29.32
CA GLN A 122 -17.55 1.72 28.72
C GLN A 122 -18.60 2.66 29.36
N ASN A 123 -18.19 3.66 30.15
CA ASN A 123 -19.08 4.58 30.86
C ASN A 123 -18.61 6.04 30.77
N SER A 124 -18.64 6.62 29.56
CA SER A 124 -18.79 8.07 29.42
C SER A 124 -19.41 8.47 28.07
N ASN A 125 -20.58 9.11 28.10
CA ASN A 125 -21.12 9.91 26.98
C ASN A 125 -20.35 11.24 26.80
N ARG A 126 -19.01 11.18 26.86
CA ARG A 126 -18.12 12.31 26.53
C ARG A 126 -17.53 12.04 25.15
N PRO A 127 -17.44 13.06 24.27
CA PRO A 127 -16.69 12.89 23.03
C PRO A 127 -15.25 12.48 23.35
N PRO A 128 -14.61 11.64 22.52
CA PRO A 128 -13.24 11.20 22.74
C PRO A 128 -12.34 12.43 22.83
N ARG A 129 -11.65 12.60 23.96
CA ARG A 129 -10.80 13.77 24.19
C ARG A 129 -9.69 13.80 23.13
N ALA A 130 -9.60 14.89 22.37
CA ALA A 130 -8.53 15.09 21.40
C ALA A 130 -7.17 14.92 22.09
N THR A 131 -6.29 14.17 21.47
CA THR A 131 -4.90 13.96 21.91
C THR A 131 -4.00 14.15 20.71
N LEU A 132 -2.73 14.51 20.95
CA LEU A 132 -1.72 14.67 19.89
C LEU A 132 -1.71 13.48 18.90
N ARG A 133 -1.89 12.26 19.43
CA ARG A 133 -1.93 11.04 18.63
C ARG A 133 -3.18 10.90 17.75
N ASN A 134 -4.34 11.36 18.21
CA ASN A 134 -5.61 11.24 17.47
C ASN A 134 -5.88 12.45 16.54
N THR A 135 -5.01 13.46 16.54
CA THR A 135 -5.21 14.72 15.80
C THR A 135 -4.03 15.07 14.89
N LEU A 136 -2.82 14.59 15.18
CA LEU A 136 -1.59 14.83 14.41
C LEU A 136 -0.77 13.54 14.19
N SER A 137 -1.44 12.40 14.02
CA SER A 137 -0.80 11.15 13.56
C SER A 137 -1.81 10.18 12.97
N LEU A 138 -1.32 9.11 12.33
CA LEU A 138 -2.15 8.01 11.84
C LEU A 138 -3.07 7.43 12.94
N PRO A 139 -4.24 6.89 12.57
CA PRO A 139 -5.10 6.16 13.49
C PRO A 139 -4.34 5.05 14.22
N SER A 140 -4.69 4.78 15.49
CA SER A 140 -3.83 4.01 16.39
C SER A 140 -3.46 2.62 15.86
N ASP A 141 -4.40 1.91 15.23
CA ASP A 141 -4.17 0.59 14.63
C ASP A 141 -3.21 0.65 13.44
N GLU A 142 -3.33 1.65 12.57
CA GLU A 142 -2.45 1.87 11.42
C GLU A 142 -1.04 2.27 11.87
N TYR A 143 -0.93 3.17 12.85
CA TYR A 143 0.36 3.51 13.46
C TYR A 143 1.07 2.25 14.01
N HIS A 144 0.34 1.39 14.73
CA HIS A 144 0.91 0.15 15.25
C HIS A 144 1.28 -0.84 14.13
N HIS A 145 0.47 -0.92 13.06
CA HIS A 145 0.76 -1.75 11.90
C HIS A 145 2.04 -1.30 11.16
N TYR A 146 2.14 -0.03 10.74
CA TYR A 146 3.33 0.46 10.04
C TYR A 146 4.59 0.42 10.93
N ARG A 147 4.47 0.64 12.25
CA ARG A 147 5.57 0.46 13.20
C ARG A 147 6.05 -0.99 13.25
N GLU A 148 5.15 -1.96 13.23
CA GLU A 148 5.49 -3.39 13.21
C GLU A 148 6.15 -3.80 11.89
N LEU A 149 5.61 -3.36 10.74
CA LEU A 149 6.26 -3.55 9.42
C LEU A 149 7.67 -2.93 9.38
N THR A 150 7.87 -1.78 10.04
CA THR A 150 9.17 -1.13 10.16
C THR A 150 10.14 -1.97 10.99
N LEU A 151 9.71 -2.48 12.14
CA LEU A 151 10.55 -3.36 12.99
C LEU A 151 10.98 -4.62 12.24
N GLN A 152 10.05 -5.29 11.54
CA GLN A 152 10.35 -6.48 10.72
C GLN A 152 11.27 -6.16 9.52
N SER A 153 11.19 -4.95 8.97
CA SER A 153 12.08 -4.50 7.90
C SER A 153 13.50 -4.18 8.38
N GLN A 154 13.66 -3.84 9.66
CA GLN A 154 14.95 -3.51 10.28
C GLN A 154 15.57 -4.68 11.07
N ALA A 155 14.81 -5.75 11.35
CA ALA A 155 15.28 -6.95 12.05
C ALA A 155 16.49 -7.60 11.36
N GLU A 156 17.46 -8.08 12.13
CA GLU A 156 18.79 -8.52 11.66
C GLU A 156 19.31 -9.70 12.51
N MET A 157 20.03 -10.65 11.90
CA MET A 157 20.69 -11.75 12.63
C MET A 157 21.80 -11.20 13.52
N VAL A 158 22.05 -11.85 14.66
CA VAL A 158 23.16 -11.48 15.55
C VAL A 158 24.50 -11.50 14.80
N PRO A 159 25.48 -10.63 15.13
CA PRO A 159 26.72 -10.52 14.34
C PRO A 159 27.54 -11.81 14.21
N ASN A 160 27.40 -12.72 15.17
CA ASN A 160 28.11 -14.01 15.22
C ASN A 160 27.30 -15.18 14.61
N ASP A 161 26.18 -14.91 13.91
CA ASP A 161 25.39 -15.97 13.27
C ASP A 161 26.16 -16.54 12.05
N GLU A 162 26.46 -17.84 12.09
CA GLU A 162 27.17 -18.55 11.02
C GLU A 162 26.47 -18.39 9.65
N ARG A 163 25.15 -18.16 9.63
CA ARG A 163 24.34 -18.01 8.42
C ARG A 163 24.66 -16.74 7.64
N HIS A 164 25.33 -15.74 8.24
CA HIS A 164 25.87 -14.59 7.48
C HIS A 164 26.83 -15.05 6.37
N LYS A 165 27.55 -16.17 6.55
CA LYS A 165 28.47 -16.74 5.54
C LYS A 165 27.74 -17.29 4.30
N GLU A 166 26.45 -17.58 4.43
CA GLU A 166 25.61 -18.10 3.33
C GLU A 166 25.06 -17.01 2.41
N VAL A 167 25.17 -15.74 2.81
CA VAL A 167 24.68 -14.58 2.08
C VAL A 167 25.81 -13.98 1.24
N PRO A 168 25.59 -13.67 -0.06
CA PRO A 168 26.62 -13.04 -0.90
C PRO A 168 26.96 -11.62 -0.44
N THR A 169 28.24 -11.23 -0.52
CA THR A 169 28.78 -9.96 0.00
C THR A 169 28.28 -8.68 -0.68
N SER A 170 27.47 -8.79 -1.74
CA SER A 170 26.69 -7.67 -2.31
C SER A 170 25.44 -7.33 -1.48
N PHE A 171 25.24 -8.02 -0.37
CA PHE A 171 24.14 -7.86 0.55
C PHE A 171 24.67 -7.77 1.98
N VAL A 172 24.08 -6.88 2.76
CA VAL A 172 24.37 -6.64 4.18
C VAL A 172 23.07 -6.72 4.98
N ARG A 173 23.19 -6.67 6.31
CA ARG A 173 22.05 -6.69 7.24
C ARG A 173 21.09 -7.83 6.96
N ALA A 174 21.58 -9.06 7.02
CA ALA A 174 20.78 -10.25 6.72
C ALA A 174 19.91 -10.68 7.92
N TYR A 175 18.70 -11.16 7.63
CA TYR A 175 17.80 -11.78 8.61
C TYR A 175 17.18 -13.05 8.02
N CYS A 176 17.38 -14.20 8.68
CA CYS A 176 16.83 -15.48 8.23
C CYS A 176 15.32 -15.56 8.50
N LEU A 177 14.53 -15.81 7.46
CA LEU A 177 13.06 -15.79 7.52
C LEU A 177 12.44 -17.15 7.82
N ASP A 178 13.19 -18.26 7.66
CA ASP A 178 12.69 -19.62 7.87
C ASP A 178 12.61 -20.04 9.37
N ASP A 179 13.03 -19.16 10.29
CA ASP A 179 13.42 -19.52 11.67
C ASP A 179 12.29 -19.37 12.72
N THR A 180 11.06 -19.07 12.30
CA THR A 180 9.94 -18.76 13.20
C THR A 180 9.32 -20.02 13.82
N ASN A 181 9.62 -20.26 15.11
CA ASN A 181 8.91 -21.16 16.04
C ASN A 181 9.05 -22.69 15.87
N ASN A 182 10.09 -23.24 15.23
CA ASN A 182 10.30 -24.70 15.26
C ASN A 182 11.75 -25.20 15.36
N GLN A 183 12.48 -24.74 16.39
CA GLN A 183 13.72 -25.42 16.83
C GLN A 183 13.43 -26.73 17.59
N THR A 184 12.81 -27.70 16.92
CA THR A 184 12.66 -29.08 17.42
C THR A 184 13.83 -30.00 17.01
N ASN A 185 15.05 -29.44 17.05
CA ASN A 185 16.30 -30.15 17.30
C ASN A 185 16.61 -31.39 16.42
N THR A 186 16.25 -31.36 15.14
CA THR A 186 16.63 -32.40 14.16
C THR A 186 17.47 -31.82 13.02
N ASN A 187 18.68 -32.35 12.82
CA ASN A 187 19.56 -32.02 11.68
C ASN A 187 19.06 -32.57 10.33
N THR A 188 17.75 -32.78 10.20
CA THR A 188 17.07 -33.15 8.96
C THR A 188 16.87 -31.89 8.12
N THR A 189 17.73 -31.68 7.11
CA THR A 189 17.53 -30.62 6.12
C THR A 189 16.25 -30.89 5.32
N THR A 190 15.14 -30.30 5.77
CA THR A 190 13.81 -30.47 5.17
C THR A 190 13.85 -29.94 3.74
N ARG A 191 13.50 -30.81 2.78
CA ARG A 191 13.37 -30.40 1.38
C ARG A 191 12.17 -29.47 1.25
N SER A 192 12.35 -28.34 0.59
CA SER A 192 11.27 -27.43 0.24
C SER A 192 10.25 -28.09 -0.71
N SER A 193 9.15 -27.39 -0.96
CA SER A 193 8.22 -27.65 -2.08
C SER A 193 8.90 -27.86 -3.44
N PHE A 194 10.08 -27.26 -3.66
CA PHE A 194 10.88 -27.43 -4.88
C PHE A 194 11.74 -28.71 -4.89
N GLY A 195 11.69 -29.53 -3.84
CA GLY A 195 12.48 -30.76 -3.69
C GLY A 195 13.94 -30.56 -3.25
N TYR A 196 14.42 -29.32 -3.21
CA TYR A 196 15.78 -28.94 -2.79
C TYR A 196 15.79 -28.32 -1.38
N PRO A 197 16.92 -28.38 -0.65
CA PRO A 197 17.18 -27.49 0.48
C PRO A 197 17.12 -26.03 0.04
N THR A 198 16.45 -25.18 0.84
CA THR A 198 16.41 -23.74 0.61
C THR A 198 16.62 -22.97 1.91
N ARG A 199 17.12 -21.75 1.80
CA ARG A 199 17.11 -20.76 2.87
C ARG A 199 16.57 -19.44 2.34
N LEU A 200 15.81 -18.72 3.14
CA LEU A 200 15.21 -17.43 2.82
C LEU A 200 15.74 -16.35 3.77
N PHE A 201 16.16 -15.22 3.21
CA PHE A 201 16.67 -14.09 3.97
C PHE A 201 15.99 -12.78 3.53
N ARG A 202 15.63 -11.93 4.49
CA ARG A 202 15.56 -10.48 4.25
C ARG A 202 16.99 -9.97 4.21
N VAL A 203 17.34 -9.19 3.20
CA VAL A 203 18.66 -8.55 3.08
C VAL A 203 18.54 -7.10 2.64
N THR A 204 19.57 -6.31 2.90
CA THR A 204 19.75 -4.96 2.33
C THR A 204 20.85 -5.02 1.27
N SER A 205 20.58 -4.49 0.08
CA SER A 205 21.55 -4.45 -1.02
C SER A 205 22.60 -3.36 -0.82
N THR A 206 23.86 -3.64 -1.15
CA THR A 206 24.96 -2.67 -1.00
C THR A 206 25.07 -1.66 -2.15
N SER A 207 24.37 -1.87 -3.27
CA SER A 207 24.46 -1.01 -4.46
C SER A 207 23.41 0.09 -4.53
N ASP A 208 22.26 -0.10 -3.88
CA ASP A 208 21.08 0.78 -3.96
C ASP A 208 20.34 0.92 -2.61
N GLY A 209 20.82 0.31 -1.53
CA GLY A 209 20.22 0.39 -0.19
C GLY A 209 18.87 -0.33 -0.03
N ASN A 210 18.32 -0.91 -1.09
CA ASN A 210 16.97 -1.48 -1.09
C ASN A 210 16.88 -2.82 -0.34
N LEU A 211 15.67 -3.11 0.16
CA LEU A 211 15.34 -4.36 0.84
C LEU A 211 14.89 -5.43 -0.15
N TYR A 212 15.50 -6.62 -0.05
CA TYR A 212 15.20 -7.76 -0.92
C TYR A 212 14.96 -9.04 -0.15
N CYS A 213 14.18 -9.93 -0.74
CA CYS A 213 13.96 -11.30 -0.31
C CYS A 213 14.88 -12.23 -1.12
N LEU A 214 15.96 -12.67 -0.49
CA LEU A 214 17.00 -13.51 -1.07
C LEU A 214 16.72 -14.97 -0.75
N ARG A 215 16.34 -15.77 -1.75
CA ARG A 215 16.20 -17.23 -1.63
C ARG A 215 17.47 -17.90 -2.11
N ARG A 216 18.20 -18.53 -1.20
CA ARG A 216 19.29 -19.48 -1.47
C ARG A 216 18.69 -20.88 -1.71
N MET A 217 19.21 -21.60 -2.70
CA MET A 217 18.87 -23.00 -3.00
C MET A 217 20.13 -23.82 -3.22
N ASP A 218 20.32 -24.88 -2.44
CA ASP A 218 21.54 -25.68 -2.41
C ASP A 218 21.39 -27.03 -3.14
N SER A 219 22.53 -27.64 -3.50
CA SER A 219 22.62 -28.98 -4.12
C SER A 219 21.99 -29.15 -5.51
N ILE A 220 21.55 -28.06 -6.16
CA ILE A 220 21.07 -28.07 -7.55
C ILE A 220 22.25 -28.35 -8.50
N ARG A 221 22.09 -29.32 -9.41
CA ARG A 221 23.13 -29.72 -10.38
C ARG A 221 22.75 -29.48 -11.85
N CYS A 222 21.47 -29.36 -12.16
CA CYS A 222 20.95 -29.16 -13.52
C CYS A 222 21.02 -27.71 -14.02
N VAL A 223 21.22 -26.75 -13.13
CA VAL A 223 21.17 -25.31 -13.46
C VAL A 223 22.55 -24.78 -13.85
N SER A 224 22.63 -24.17 -15.03
CA SER A 224 23.81 -23.50 -15.56
C SER A 224 23.57 -21.99 -15.74
N HIS A 225 24.64 -21.19 -15.82
CA HIS A 225 24.51 -19.76 -16.10
C HIS A 225 23.72 -19.47 -17.38
N LYS A 226 23.82 -20.32 -18.41
CA LYS A 226 23.04 -20.19 -19.64
C LYS A 226 21.53 -20.35 -19.39
N ILE A 227 21.13 -21.38 -18.63
CA ILE A 227 19.72 -21.61 -18.26
C ILE A 227 19.18 -20.41 -17.48
N VAL A 228 19.92 -19.94 -16.47
CA VAL A 228 19.55 -18.77 -15.67
C VAL A 228 19.34 -17.54 -16.55
N GLN A 229 20.27 -17.25 -17.46
CA GLN A 229 20.15 -16.10 -18.37
C GLN A 229 19.00 -16.25 -19.38
N THR A 230 18.74 -17.46 -19.92
CA THR A 230 17.61 -17.68 -20.84
C THR A 230 16.26 -17.48 -20.15
N VAL A 231 16.05 -18.04 -18.95
CA VAL A 231 14.78 -17.86 -18.22
C VAL A 231 14.63 -16.43 -17.68
N MET A 232 15.71 -15.82 -17.19
CA MET A 232 15.69 -14.40 -16.85
C MET A 232 15.34 -13.54 -18.07
N HIS A 233 15.83 -13.84 -19.27
CA HIS A 233 15.42 -13.11 -20.47
C HIS A 233 13.92 -13.32 -20.78
N GLN A 234 13.38 -14.53 -20.62
CA GLN A 234 11.96 -14.81 -20.86
C GLN A 234 11.02 -14.05 -19.90
N TRP A 235 11.40 -13.88 -18.63
CA TRP A 235 10.60 -13.15 -17.64
C TRP A 235 10.95 -11.66 -17.53
N LEU A 236 12.19 -11.25 -17.79
CA LEU A 236 12.71 -9.91 -17.47
C LEU A 236 13.13 -9.08 -18.71
N SER A 237 13.12 -9.64 -19.92
CA SER A 237 12.92 -8.80 -21.12
C SER A 237 11.42 -8.51 -21.25
N ASN A 238 11.05 -7.30 -21.69
CA ASN A 238 9.66 -6.84 -21.68
C ASN A 238 8.77 -7.65 -22.67
N PRO A 239 7.92 -8.60 -22.22
CA PRO A 239 7.28 -9.56 -23.13
C PRO A 239 6.07 -8.98 -23.85
N SER A 240 5.44 -7.95 -23.27
CA SER A 240 4.12 -7.43 -23.64
C SER A 240 4.17 -6.24 -24.59
N GLY A 241 5.37 -5.72 -24.90
CA GLY A 241 5.55 -4.54 -25.75
C GLY A 241 4.93 -3.25 -25.19
N GLN A 242 4.54 -3.23 -23.91
CA GLN A 242 3.93 -2.05 -23.29
C GLN A 242 4.90 -0.86 -23.30
N ASP A 243 4.31 0.32 -23.45
CA ASP A 243 5.02 1.53 -23.86
C ASP A 243 6.06 1.98 -22.82
N LYS A 244 7.20 2.47 -23.32
CA LYS A 244 8.39 2.81 -22.51
C LYS A 244 8.13 3.95 -21.51
N THR A 245 7.02 4.67 -21.69
CA THR A 245 6.55 5.78 -20.87
C THR A 245 6.11 5.39 -19.46
N THR A 246 5.73 4.12 -19.23
CA THR A 246 5.32 3.60 -17.90
C THR A 246 6.29 2.58 -17.31
N ALA A 247 7.37 2.26 -18.03
CA ALA A 247 8.35 1.29 -17.58
C ALA A 247 9.13 1.82 -16.36
N SER A 248 8.98 1.13 -15.21
CA SER A 248 9.92 1.29 -14.09
C SER A 248 11.36 1.14 -14.59
N SER A 249 12.25 2.02 -14.13
CA SER A 249 13.69 2.01 -14.45
C SER A 249 14.42 0.69 -14.10
N SER A 250 13.73 -0.25 -13.45
CA SER A 250 14.24 -1.59 -13.12
C SER A 250 13.98 -2.68 -14.18
N GLY A 251 13.06 -2.48 -15.13
CA GLY A 251 12.85 -3.35 -16.32
C GLY A 251 12.28 -4.77 -16.10
N GLY A 252 11.60 -5.32 -17.10
CA GLY A 252 11.06 -6.70 -17.08
C GLY A 252 9.71 -6.86 -16.37
N PHE A 253 9.10 -8.06 -16.46
CA PHE A 253 7.71 -8.31 -16.05
C PHE A 253 7.39 -7.79 -14.63
N ASP A 254 6.35 -6.97 -14.54
CA ASP A 254 5.82 -6.46 -13.29
C ASP A 254 4.29 -6.56 -13.30
N HIS A 255 3.71 -6.94 -12.16
CA HIS A 255 2.27 -7.04 -11.98
C HIS A 255 1.94 -7.00 -10.48
N PRO A 256 1.01 -6.16 -9.99
CA PRO A 256 0.75 -5.99 -8.55
C PRO A 256 0.37 -7.27 -7.78
N GLY A 257 -0.15 -8.29 -8.47
CA GLY A 257 -0.48 -9.61 -7.91
C GLY A 257 0.64 -10.68 -8.03
N ILE A 258 1.85 -10.30 -8.45
CA ILE A 258 3.05 -11.16 -8.50
C ILE A 258 4.13 -10.56 -7.59
N VAL A 259 4.88 -11.38 -6.87
CA VAL A 259 6.07 -10.90 -6.15
C VAL A 259 7.18 -10.66 -7.16
N ARG A 260 7.51 -9.40 -7.43
CA ARG A 260 8.48 -9.02 -8.45
C ARG A 260 9.84 -9.71 -8.24
N TRP A 261 10.26 -10.43 -9.27
CA TRP A 261 11.55 -11.11 -9.37
C TRP A 261 12.54 -10.19 -10.09
N TYR A 262 13.70 -9.93 -9.49
CA TYR A 262 14.71 -9.02 -10.03
C TYR A 262 15.91 -9.75 -10.66
N LYS A 263 16.33 -10.87 -10.08
CA LYS A 263 17.58 -11.53 -10.47
C LYS A 263 17.62 -13.00 -10.06
N CYS A 264 18.33 -13.81 -10.84
CA CYS A 264 18.88 -15.07 -10.39
C CYS A 264 20.37 -15.16 -10.74
N PHE A 265 21.16 -15.81 -9.90
CA PHE A 265 22.58 -16.06 -10.15
C PHE A 265 23.09 -17.29 -9.41
N ILE A 266 24.21 -17.84 -9.87
CA ILE A 266 24.91 -18.97 -9.24
C ILE A 266 26.14 -18.41 -8.53
N SER A 267 26.33 -18.74 -7.25
CA SER A 267 27.51 -18.39 -6.46
C SER A 267 27.67 -19.39 -5.31
N GLN A 268 28.86 -19.55 -4.72
CA GLN A 268 29.11 -20.45 -3.58
C GLN A 268 28.62 -21.93 -3.74
N ARG A 269 28.42 -22.42 -4.97
CA ARG A 269 27.75 -23.71 -5.30
C ARG A 269 26.23 -23.78 -4.98
N ALA A 270 25.59 -22.64 -4.75
CA ALA A 270 24.15 -22.47 -4.61
C ALA A 270 23.57 -21.60 -5.73
N VAL A 271 22.25 -21.68 -5.93
CA VAL A 271 21.48 -20.79 -6.80
C VAL A 271 20.74 -19.77 -5.92
N PHE A 272 20.85 -18.49 -6.25
CA PHE A 272 20.25 -17.38 -5.52
C PHE A 272 19.20 -16.69 -6.37
N PHE A 273 18.00 -16.49 -5.82
CA PHE A 273 16.91 -15.73 -6.44
C PHE A 273 16.58 -14.50 -5.59
N ILE A 274 16.53 -13.32 -6.22
CA ILE A 274 16.29 -12.03 -5.59
C ILE A 274 14.89 -11.55 -5.96
N HIS A 275 14.00 -11.46 -4.96
CA HIS A 275 12.62 -11.00 -5.09
C HIS A 275 12.40 -9.73 -4.24
N ASN A 276 11.30 -9.03 -4.48
CA ASN A 276 10.85 -7.95 -3.60
C ASN A 276 10.61 -8.46 -2.16
N TYR A 277 10.98 -7.67 -1.15
CA TYR A 277 10.66 -7.98 0.24
C TYR A 277 9.34 -7.31 0.66
N HIS A 278 8.32 -8.12 0.94
CA HIS A 278 7.07 -7.66 1.53
C HIS A 278 7.09 -7.91 3.03
N ALA A 279 7.29 -6.85 3.83
CA ALA A 279 7.18 -6.92 5.29
C ALA A 279 5.77 -7.37 5.70
N GLY A 280 5.66 -8.10 6.82
CA GLY A 280 4.38 -8.64 7.30
C GLY A 280 3.69 -9.64 6.37
N ALA A 281 4.34 -10.10 5.30
CA ALA A 281 3.79 -11.11 4.41
C ALA A 281 3.97 -12.52 5.00
N VAL A 282 2.86 -13.26 5.08
CA VAL A 282 2.83 -14.70 5.41
C VAL A 282 2.21 -15.46 4.24
N THR A 283 2.46 -16.76 4.11
CA THR A 283 1.82 -17.54 3.05
C THR A 283 0.32 -17.74 3.34
N LEU A 284 -0.47 -17.93 2.29
CA LEU A 284 -1.90 -18.24 2.43
C LEU A 284 -2.09 -19.55 3.23
N LYS A 285 -1.15 -20.48 3.11
CA LYS A 285 -1.05 -21.68 3.93
C LYS A 285 -0.84 -21.35 5.42
N GLU A 286 0.17 -20.56 5.77
CA GLU A 286 0.41 -20.14 7.17
C GLU A 286 -0.80 -19.44 7.80
N ARG A 287 -1.55 -18.64 7.01
CA ARG A 287 -2.65 -17.82 7.54
C ARG A 287 -3.95 -18.58 7.80
N PHE A 288 -4.28 -19.61 7.01
CA PHE A 288 -5.58 -20.29 7.07
C PHE A 288 -5.52 -21.82 7.18
N PHE A 289 -4.36 -22.42 6.92
CA PHE A 289 -4.16 -23.88 6.84
C PHE A 289 -3.03 -24.38 7.76
N HIS A 290 -2.56 -23.53 8.69
CA HIS A 290 -1.56 -23.90 9.69
C HIS A 290 -2.17 -23.94 11.09
N THR A 291 -2.45 -25.14 11.56
CA THR A 291 -3.13 -25.45 12.83
C THR A 291 -2.20 -26.30 13.70
N PRO A 292 -1.76 -25.82 14.89
CA PRO A 292 -0.76 -26.50 15.71
C PRO A 292 -1.24 -27.79 16.41
N ARG A 293 -2.37 -28.37 15.94
CA ARG A 293 -2.98 -29.61 16.44
C ARG A 293 -3.23 -30.66 15.35
N GLY A 294 -2.98 -30.35 14.07
CA GLY A 294 -3.28 -31.25 12.96
C GLY A 294 -4.77 -31.41 12.63
N GLU A 295 -5.63 -30.58 13.23
CA GLU A 295 -7.01 -30.35 12.80
C GLU A 295 -6.99 -29.61 11.45
N ASN A 296 -7.88 -29.91 10.50
CA ASN A 296 -7.92 -29.16 9.24
C ASN A 296 -8.27 -27.67 9.49
N GLY A 297 -7.93 -26.80 8.54
CA GLY A 297 -8.41 -25.42 8.53
C GLY A 297 -9.93 -25.36 8.37
N VAL A 298 -10.51 -24.18 8.54
CA VAL A 298 -11.96 -23.97 8.44
C VAL A 298 -12.33 -23.56 7.00
N PRO A 299 -13.43 -24.10 6.42
CA PRO A 299 -14.03 -23.60 5.19
C PRO A 299 -14.15 -22.07 5.18
N LEU A 300 -13.60 -21.43 4.15
CA LEU A 300 -13.52 -19.97 4.07
C LEU A 300 -14.80 -19.36 3.50
N PRO A 301 -15.18 -18.13 3.91
CA PRO A 301 -16.42 -17.51 3.45
C PRO A 301 -16.40 -17.17 1.96
N GLU A 302 -17.54 -17.30 1.28
CA GLU A 302 -17.58 -17.25 -0.19
C GLU A 302 -17.08 -15.91 -0.79
N SER A 303 -17.43 -14.75 -0.24
CA SER A 303 -16.94 -13.47 -0.78
C SER A 303 -15.43 -13.29 -0.62
N PHE A 304 -14.84 -13.90 0.41
CA PHE A 304 -13.40 -13.91 0.62
C PHE A 304 -12.71 -14.81 -0.42
N ILE A 305 -13.34 -15.93 -0.78
CA ILE A 305 -12.89 -16.79 -1.90
C ILE A 305 -12.95 -16.00 -3.21
N TRP A 306 -14.05 -15.28 -3.50
CA TRP A 306 -14.17 -14.47 -4.72
C TRP A 306 -13.14 -13.34 -4.81
N SER A 307 -12.92 -12.57 -3.74
CA SER A 307 -11.89 -11.51 -3.69
C SER A 307 -10.49 -12.08 -3.95
N CYS A 308 -10.11 -13.15 -3.24
CA CYS A 308 -8.85 -13.86 -3.45
C CYS A 308 -8.70 -14.35 -4.90
N LEU A 309 -9.77 -14.93 -5.46
CA LEU A 309 -9.81 -15.47 -6.81
C LEU A 309 -9.66 -14.38 -7.88
N THR A 310 -10.32 -13.23 -7.71
CA THR A 310 -10.17 -12.07 -8.61
C THR A 310 -8.72 -11.59 -8.66
N GLN A 311 -8.06 -11.44 -7.49
CA GLN A 311 -6.65 -11.05 -7.43
C GLN A 311 -5.72 -12.09 -8.08
N LEU A 312 -5.98 -13.39 -7.88
CA LEU A 312 -5.20 -14.47 -8.51
C LEU A 312 -5.44 -14.54 -10.02
N VAL A 313 -6.67 -14.40 -10.50
CA VAL A 313 -7.00 -14.47 -11.94
C VAL A 313 -6.41 -13.30 -12.70
N SER A 314 -6.43 -12.09 -12.12
CA SER A 314 -5.69 -10.93 -12.64
C SER A 314 -4.19 -11.26 -12.85
N ALA A 315 -3.55 -11.87 -11.84
CA ALA A 315 -2.12 -12.22 -11.90
C ALA A 315 -1.81 -13.34 -12.89
N ILE A 316 -2.60 -14.41 -12.92
CA ILE A 316 -2.42 -15.52 -13.86
C ILE A 316 -2.68 -15.05 -15.30
N ALA A 317 -3.67 -14.17 -15.53
CA ALA A 317 -3.97 -13.63 -16.85
C ALA A 317 -2.82 -12.77 -17.42
N ALA A 318 -2.15 -11.97 -16.58
CA ALA A 318 -0.99 -11.20 -16.99
C ALA A 318 0.20 -12.10 -17.39
N VAL A 319 0.46 -13.17 -16.62
CA VAL A 319 1.52 -14.15 -16.92
C VAL A 319 1.19 -14.94 -18.20
N HIS A 320 -0.02 -15.48 -18.32
CA HIS A 320 -0.44 -16.26 -19.49
C HIS A 320 -0.48 -15.42 -20.77
N GLY A 321 -0.95 -14.16 -20.67
CA GLY A 321 -0.95 -13.18 -21.77
C GLY A 321 0.46 -12.75 -22.20
N SER A 322 1.48 -12.97 -21.36
CA SER A 322 2.89 -12.74 -21.68
C SER A 322 3.57 -13.97 -22.32
N ASN A 323 2.80 -15.00 -22.71
CA ASN A 323 3.28 -16.31 -23.17
C ASN A 323 4.13 -17.07 -22.13
N LEU A 324 3.84 -16.86 -20.84
CA LEU A 324 4.47 -17.54 -19.71
C LEU A 324 3.45 -18.42 -18.97
N ALA A 325 3.92 -19.18 -17.97
CA ALA A 325 3.09 -19.96 -17.05
C ALA A 325 3.58 -19.72 -15.61
N VAL A 326 2.70 -19.85 -14.62
CA VAL A 326 3.00 -19.52 -13.22
C VAL A 326 3.80 -20.64 -12.55
N ARG A 327 3.45 -21.92 -12.82
CA ARG A 327 4.13 -23.17 -12.41
C ARG A 327 4.33 -23.41 -10.91
N THR A 328 3.97 -22.43 -10.08
CA THR A 328 4.24 -22.37 -8.64
C THR A 328 2.98 -22.10 -7.82
N LEU A 329 1.82 -22.04 -8.47
CA LEU A 329 0.54 -21.65 -7.89
C LEU A 329 0.06 -22.63 -6.80
N GLN A 330 0.50 -22.41 -5.55
CA GLN A 330 0.24 -23.25 -4.39
C GLN A 330 0.06 -22.37 -3.14
N LEU A 331 -0.66 -22.86 -2.12
CA LEU A 331 -1.00 -22.08 -0.91
C LEU A 331 0.24 -21.55 -0.16
N ASN A 332 1.35 -22.27 -0.21
CA ASN A 332 2.64 -21.91 0.40
C ASN A 332 3.52 -21.01 -0.48
N HIS A 333 3.09 -20.67 -1.71
CA HIS A 333 3.77 -19.72 -2.59
C HIS A 333 2.93 -18.47 -2.87
N ILE A 334 1.64 -18.47 -2.52
CA ILE A 334 0.82 -17.25 -2.48
C ILE A 334 1.11 -16.54 -1.17
N LEU A 335 1.76 -15.37 -1.23
CA LEU A 335 1.89 -14.48 -0.09
C LEU A 335 0.62 -13.66 0.10
N CYS A 336 0.28 -13.38 1.36
CA CYS A 336 -0.74 -12.43 1.73
C CYS A 336 -0.16 -11.38 2.69
N THR A 337 -0.31 -10.09 2.33
CA THR A 337 -0.13 -8.99 3.29
C THR A 337 -1.52 -8.55 3.75
N GLN A 338 -1.69 -8.26 5.03
CA GLN A 338 -2.92 -7.62 5.51
C GLN A 338 -3.03 -6.21 4.92
N GLU A 339 -4.24 -5.82 4.51
CA GLU A 339 -4.53 -4.45 4.09
C GLU A 339 -4.92 -3.59 5.31
N GLY A 340 -4.78 -2.27 5.19
CA GLY A 340 -4.88 -1.35 6.33
C GLY A 340 -6.19 -1.45 7.09
N ARG A 341 -6.12 -1.44 8.43
CA ARG A 341 -7.30 -1.27 9.29
C ARG A 341 -7.71 0.21 9.33
N SER A 342 -8.42 0.68 8.31
CA SER A 342 -8.93 2.04 8.19
C SER A 342 -9.88 2.38 9.35
N SER A 343 -9.36 2.87 10.48
CA SER A 343 -10.10 2.85 11.75
C SER A 343 -11.16 3.96 11.91
N GLY A 344 -11.67 4.50 10.80
CA GLY A 344 -12.74 5.50 10.76
C GLY A 344 -14.16 4.92 10.74
N ALA A 345 -14.35 3.71 10.17
CA ALA A 345 -15.69 3.14 10.00
C ALA A 345 -16.13 2.26 11.18
N ILE A 346 -16.98 2.84 12.04
CA ILE A 346 -17.72 2.09 13.07
C ILE A 346 -18.68 1.11 12.36
N GLN A 347 -18.55 -0.19 12.69
CA GLN A 347 -19.41 -1.32 12.29
C GLN A 347 -19.25 -1.97 10.89
N SER A 348 -18.39 -1.51 9.97
CA SER A 348 -18.20 -2.18 8.65
C SER A 348 -16.85 -2.87 8.42
N ASN A 349 -15.85 -2.70 9.28
CA ASN A 349 -14.46 -3.14 9.03
C ASN A 349 -14.17 -4.65 9.15
N SER A 350 -15.20 -5.48 9.27
CA SER A 350 -15.12 -6.86 8.82
C SER A 350 -15.64 -6.92 7.38
N GLY A 351 -14.84 -7.43 6.44
CA GLY A 351 -15.42 -8.01 5.23
C GLY A 351 -16.49 -9.05 5.66
N PRO A 352 -17.59 -9.24 4.91
CA PRO A 352 -18.94 -9.57 5.43
C PRO A 352 -19.15 -10.86 6.25
N PHE A 353 -18.07 -11.56 6.61
CA PHE A 353 -18.01 -12.79 7.39
C PHE A 353 -16.92 -12.74 8.50
N GLY A 354 -16.50 -11.56 8.95
CA GLY A 354 -15.59 -11.38 10.09
C GLY A 354 -14.09 -11.37 9.78
N LEU A 355 -13.68 -11.60 8.52
CA LEU A 355 -12.27 -11.63 8.13
C LEU A 355 -11.76 -10.26 7.64
N PRO A 356 -10.48 -9.90 7.91
CA PRO A 356 -9.85 -8.72 7.33
C PRO A 356 -9.50 -8.94 5.85
N ARG A 357 -9.52 -7.86 5.05
CA ARG A 357 -9.03 -7.87 3.66
C ARG A 357 -7.54 -8.21 3.60
N ILE A 358 -7.13 -8.88 2.51
CA ILE A 358 -5.74 -9.27 2.26
C ILE A 358 -5.35 -9.01 0.80
N ARG A 359 -4.11 -8.56 0.61
CA ARG A 359 -3.49 -8.40 -0.71
C ARG A 359 -2.69 -9.66 -1.05
N LEU A 360 -3.12 -10.41 -2.06
CA LEU A 360 -2.44 -11.59 -2.55
C LEU A 360 -1.35 -11.27 -3.57
N ARG A 361 -0.21 -11.98 -3.46
CA ARG A 361 0.87 -11.95 -4.46
C ARG A 361 1.44 -13.36 -4.66
N ILE A 362 1.47 -13.84 -5.91
CA ILE A 362 2.09 -15.14 -6.23
C ILE A 362 3.61 -14.97 -6.24
N ASN A 363 4.32 -15.76 -5.44
CA ASN A 363 5.76 -15.73 -5.26
C ASN A 363 6.45 -16.87 -6.04
N CYS A 364 7.78 -16.83 -6.13
CA CYS A 364 8.62 -17.91 -6.68
C CYS A 364 8.44 -18.21 -8.18
N VAL A 365 7.83 -17.29 -8.94
CA VAL A 365 7.81 -17.33 -10.42
C VAL A 365 9.22 -17.47 -10.99
N GLY A 366 9.38 -18.17 -12.12
CA GLY A 366 10.67 -18.44 -12.75
C GLY A 366 11.57 -19.46 -12.04
N ILE A 367 11.31 -19.84 -10.77
CA ILE A 367 12.10 -20.87 -10.08
C ILE A 367 11.94 -22.23 -10.76
N VAL A 368 10.70 -22.66 -11.01
CA VAL A 368 10.42 -23.97 -11.64
C VAL A 368 10.89 -24.00 -13.09
N ASP A 369 10.83 -22.87 -13.80
CA ASP A 369 11.36 -22.73 -15.17
C ASP A 369 12.87 -22.91 -15.25
N ILE A 370 13.62 -22.49 -14.23
CA ILE A 370 15.05 -22.75 -14.10
C ILE A 370 15.34 -24.20 -13.68
N LEU A 371 14.58 -24.76 -12.73
CA LEU A 371 14.82 -26.12 -12.21
C LEU A 371 14.38 -27.24 -13.16
N GLU A 372 13.26 -27.06 -13.87
CA GLU A 372 12.68 -27.99 -14.85
C GLU A 372 12.94 -27.55 -16.31
N PHE A 373 13.98 -26.74 -16.58
CA PHE A 373 14.25 -26.18 -17.92
C PHE A 373 14.28 -27.25 -19.04
N GLU A 374 14.81 -28.44 -18.74
CA GLU A 374 14.93 -29.54 -19.70
C GLU A 374 13.68 -30.43 -19.80
N ALA A 375 12.58 -30.14 -19.08
CA ALA A 375 11.41 -31.01 -18.98
C ALA A 375 10.49 -31.03 -20.23
N ARG A 376 10.70 -30.13 -21.20
CA ARG A 376 10.05 -30.10 -22.54
C ARG A 376 8.50 -30.13 -22.58
N LYS A 377 7.82 -29.79 -21.47
CA LYS A 377 6.37 -29.53 -21.43
C LYS A 377 6.02 -28.36 -22.36
N THR A 378 4.89 -28.39 -23.06
CA THR A 378 4.45 -27.26 -23.89
C THR A 378 3.87 -26.12 -23.04
N LEU A 379 3.78 -24.90 -23.60
CA LEU A 379 3.20 -23.76 -22.87
C LEU A 379 1.73 -24.04 -22.50
N GLU A 380 0.96 -24.64 -23.40
CA GLU A 380 -0.44 -25.00 -23.20
C GLU A 380 -0.62 -26.08 -22.13
N GLU A 381 0.36 -26.98 -21.96
CA GLU A 381 0.37 -27.95 -20.85
C GLU A 381 0.65 -27.28 -19.51
N LEU A 382 1.61 -26.35 -19.47
CA LEU A 382 1.96 -25.60 -18.26
C LEU A 382 0.81 -24.69 -17.81
N GLN A 383 0.22 -23.92 -18.73
CA GLN A 383 -0.94 -23.06 -18.45
C GLN A 383 -2.16 -23.88 -18.02
N ARG A 384 -2.38 -25.08 -18.60
CA ARG A 384 -3.44 -26.00 -18.17
C ARG A 384 -3.24 -26.51 -16.75
N GLU A 385 -1.99 -26.72 -16.33
CA GLU A 385 -1.66 -27.15 -14.97
C GLU A 385 -1.79 -26.01 -13.94
N ASP A 386 -1.52 -24.75 -14.34
CA ASP A 386 -1.88 -23.59 -13.52
C ASP A 386 -3.39 -23.54 -13.26
N MET A 387 -4.23 -23.79 -14.27
CA MET A 387 -5.69 -23.80 -14.10
C MET A 387 -6.18 -24.92 -13.17
N ARG A 388 -5.58 -26.11 -13.22
CA ARG A 388 -5.85 -27.17 -12.22
C ARG A 388 -5.41 -26.77 -10.83
N SER A 389 -4.25 -26.14 -10.72
CA SER A 389 -3.69 -25.66 -9.45
C SER A 389 -4.59 -24.61 -8.80
N LEU A 390 -5.16 -23.69 -9.61
CA LEU A 390 -6.19 -22.74 -9.18
C LEU A 390 -7.44 -23.46 -8.66
N GLY A 391 -7.94 -24.48 -9.39
CA GLY A 391 -9.06 -25.31 -8.93
C GLY A 391 -8.79 -26.01 -7.59
N CYS A 392 -7.56 -26.52 -7.38
CA CYS A 392 -7.15 -27.16 -6.13
C CYS A 392 -7.07 -26.17 -4.96
N ILE A 393 -6.62 -24.93 -5.21
CA ILE A 393 -6.66 -23.84 -4.22
C ILE A 393 -8.10 -23.50 -3.85
N LEU A 394 -9.01 -23.39 -4.82
CA LEU A 394 -10.43 -23.13 -4.55
C LEU A 394 -11.11 -24.27 -3.79
N LEU A 395 -10.79 -25.54 -4.09
CA LEU A 395 -11.18 -26.67 -3.25
C LEU A 395 -10.59 -26.58 -1.85
N SER A 396 -9.34 -26.15 -1.71
CA SER A 396 -8.72 -25.99 -0.39
C SER A 396 -9.45 -24.92 0.43
N MET A 397 -9.71 -23.76 -0.17
CA MET A 397 -10.43 -22.66 0.49
C MET A 397 -11.88 -23.03 0.84
N THR A 398 -12.59 -23.78 -0.01
CA THR A 398 -13.96 -24.23 0.30
C THR A 398 -14.03 -25.37 1.31
N THR A 399 -13.00 -26.21 1.44
CA THR A 399 -13.01 -27.37 2.35
C THR A 399 -12.19 -27.18 3.63
N GLY A 400 -11.46 -26.07 3.75
CA GLY A 400 -10.50 -25.81 4.83
C GLY A 400 -9.28 -26.76 4.83
N SER A 401 -9.18 -27.67 3.88
CA SER A 401 -8.18 -28.75 3.84
C SER A 401 -7.20 -28.50 2.69
N GLU A 402 -5.89 -28.63 2.89
CA GLU A 402 -4.94 -28.47 1.78
C GLU A 402 -5.11 -29.61 0.76
N ILE A 403 -5.41 -29.25 -0.49
CA ILE A 403 -5.58 -30.17 -1.62
C ILE A 403 -4.65 -29.70 -2.74
N THR A 404 -3.81 -30.58 -3.26
CA THR A 404 -2.88 -30.27 -4.37
C THR A 404 -3.20 -31.10 -5.63
N VAL A 405 -2.70 -30.65 -6.79
CA VAL A 405 -2.84 -31.40 -8.05
C VAL A 405 -2.18 -32.78 -7.96
N ASN A 406 -1.17 -32.97 -7.09
CA ASN A 406 -0.56 -34.28 -6.89
C ASN A 406 -1.54 -35.27 -6.25
N ASP A 407 -2.33 -34.84 -5.25
CA ASP A 407 -3.23 -35.73 -4.50
C ASP A 407 -4.37 -36.24 -5.39
N ILE A 408 -4.80 -35.42 -6.36
CA ILE A 408 -5.82 -35.77 -7.35
C ILE A 408 -5.20 -36.57 -8.50
N CYS A 409 -4.15 -36.07 -9.15
CA CYS A 409 -3.71 -36.57 -10.46
C CYS A 409 -2.54 -37.58 -10.42
N ARG A 410 -1.72 -37.62 -9.37
CA ARG A 410 -0.41 -38.32 -9.41
C ARG A 410 -0.56 -39.84 -9.36
N GLY A 411 -0.49 -40.48 -10.53
CA GLY A 411 -0.66 -41.92 -10.69
C GLY A 411 -2.11 -42.37 -10.80
N ASN A 412 -3.06 -41.44 -10.75
CA ASN A 412 -4.49 -41.70 -10.84
C ASN A 412 -4.98 -41.47 -12.28
N ASN A 413 -5.76 -42.41 -12.82
CA ASN A 413 -6.46 -42.23 -14.10
C ASN A 413 -7.70 -41.33 -13.93
N ALA A 414 -8.33 -40.92 -15.04
CA ALA A 414 -9.47 -40.00 -15.02
C ALA A 414 -10.67 -40.49 -14.19
N GLN A 415 -10.90 -41.82 -14.10
CA GLN A 415 -11.95 -42.40 -13.27
C GLN A 415 -11.60 -42.30 -11.77
N GLN A 416 -10.35 -42.58 -11.40
CA GLN A 416 -9.86 -42.44 -10.03
C GLN A 416 -9.87 -40.97 -9.57
N GLN A 417 -9.42 -40.05 -10.43
CA GLN A 417 -9.52 -38.60 -10.22
C GLN A 417 -10.97 -38.19 -9.95
N GLY A 418 -11.93 -38.69 -10.74
CA GLY A 418 -13.35 -38.46 -10.55
C GLY A 418 -13.85 -38.91 -9.16
N GLN A 419 -13.51 -40.14 -8.74
CA GLN A 419 -13.93 -40.66 -7.43
C GLN A 419 -13.32 -39.88 -6.24
N ILE A 420 -12.10 -39.34 -6.39
CA ILE A 420 -11.48 -38.46 -5.39
C ILE A 420 -12.23 -37.12 -5.30
N LEU A 421 -12.71 -36.60 -6.44
CA LEU A 421 -13.37 -35.30 -6.54
C LEU A 421 -14.84 -35.29 -6.11
N VAL A 422 -15.58 -36.41 -6.28
CA VAL A 422 -17.00 -36.53 -5.89
C VAL A 422 -17.33 -35.97 -4.49
N PRO A 423 -16.69 -36.40 -3.38
CA PRO A 423 -17.04 -35.89 -2.05
C PRO A 423 -16.79 -34.38 -1.89
N TYR A 424 -15.72 -33.85 -2.50
CA TYR A 424 -15.44 -32.41 -2.48
C TYR A 424 -16.46 -31.62 -3.32
N PHE A 425 -16.81 -32.12 -4.50
CA PHE A 425 -17.83 -31.52 -5.38
C PHE A 425 -19.22 -31.53 -4.74
N ASP A 426 -19.58 -32.58 -4.00
CA ASP A 426 -20.84 -32.67 -3.27
C ASP A 426 -20.85 -31.76 -2.03
N PHE A 427 -19.72 -31.61 -1.33
CA PHE A 427 -19.58 -30.64 -0.23
C PHE A 427 -19.73 -29.20 -0.72
N VAL A 428 -19.03 -28.82 -1.80
CA VAL A 428 -19.12 -27.46 -2.38
C VAL A 428 -20.56 -27.17 -2.83
N ARG A 429 -21.23 -28.10 -3.49
CA ARG A 429 -22.62 -27.93 -3.97
C ARG A 429 -23.66 -27.78 -2.84
N GLN A 430 -23.34 -28.22 -1.62
CA GLN A 430 -24.21 -28.09 -0.45
C GLN A 430 -23.97 -26.82 0.36
N ASN A 431 -22.74 -26.28 0.36
CA ASN A 431 -22.33 -25.20 1.26
C ASN A 431 -22.02 -23.86 0.57
N TYR A 432 -21.87 -23.85 -0.77
CA TYR A 432 -21.49 -22.69 -1.57
C TYR A 432 -22.42 -22.49 -2.75
N SER A 433 -22.33 -21.32 -3.40
CA SER A 433 -23.16 -20.99 -4.56
C SER A 433 -22.93 -21.92 -5.74
N ARG A 434 -23.96 -22.01 -6.59
CA ARG A 434 -23.88 -22.70 -7.89
C ARG A 434 -22.81 -22.09 -8.81
N GLU A 435 -22.53 -20.79 -8.68
CA GLU A 435 -21.49 -20.08 -9.45
C GLU A 435 -20.11 -20.65 -9.11
N LEU A 436 -19.77 -20.70 -7.82
CA LEU A 436 -18.48 -21.23 -7.35
C LEU A 436 -18.35 -22.74 -7.62
N PHE A 437 -19.43 -23.51 -7.42
CA PHE A 437 -19.45 -24.94 -7.76
C PHE A 437 -19.14 -25.19 -9.24
N VAL A 438 -19.79 -24.46 -10.16
CA VAL A 438 -19.60 -24.64 -11.61
C VAL A 438 -18.18 -24.28 -12.04
N LEU A 439 -17.58 -23.23 -11.47
CA LEU A 439 -16.20 -22.85 -11.76
C LEU A 439 -15.19 -23.87 -11.23
N ILE A 440 -15.33 -24.32 -9.97
CA ILE A 440 -14.45 -25.36 -9.40
C ILE A 440 -14.54 -26.65 -10.24
N HIS A 441 -15.75 -27.02 -10.67
CA HIS A 441 -15.96 -28.17 -11.55
C HIS A 441 -15.36 -27.96 -12.95
N SER A 442 -15.41 -26.76 -13.54
CA SER A 442 -14.80 -26.48 -14.86
C SER A 442 -13.26 -26.48 -14.84
N LEU A 443 -12.64 -26.31 -13.67
CA LEU A 443 -11.19 -26.34 -13.47
C LEU A 443 -10.64 -27.74 -13.13
N LEU A 444 -11.47 -28.65 -12.61
CA LEU A 444 -11.03 -29.95 -12.08
C LEU A 444 -11.69 -31.18 -12.73
N ASN A 445 -12.64 -31.02 -13.66
CA ASN A 445 -13.25 -32.16 -14.36
C ASN A 445 -12.18 -33.02 -15.07
N PRO A 446 -12.01 -34.32 -14.72
CA PRO A 446 -10.96 -35.16 -15.29
C PRO A 446 -11.24 -35.60 -16.74
N GLY A 447 -12.47 -35.43 -17.23
CA GLY A 447 -12.88 -35.80 -18.59
C GLY A 447 -12.79 -34.67 -19.63
N VAL A 448 -12.46 -33.43 -19.22
CA VAL A 448 -12.46 -32.24 -20.10
C VAL A 448 -11.24 -31.37 -19.75
N PRO A 449 -10.54 -30.76 -20.73
CA PRO A 449 -9.50 -29.77 -20.41
C PRO A 449 -10.08 -28.59 -19.61
N PRO A 450 -9.38 -28.10 -18.58
CA PRO A 450 -9.88 -26.99 -17.78
C PRO A 450 -10.02 -25.71 -18.60
N GLN A 451 -10.98 -24.87 -18.19
CA GLN A 451 -11.25 -23.57 -18.80
C GLN A 451 -9.99 -22.68 -18.78
N THR A 452 -9.70 -22.00 -19.89
CA THR A 452 -8.55 -21.08 -19.97
C THR A 452 -8.74 -19.85 -19.07
N ILE A 453 -7.64 -19.24 -18.63
CA ILE A 453 -7.71 -18.08 -17.73
C ILE A 453 -8.55 -16.92 -18.29
N ARG A 454 -8.52 -16.70 -19.60
CA ARG A 454 -9.37 -15.71 -20.27
C ARG A 454 -10.86 -16.04 -20.15
N GLY A 455 -11.24 -17.31 -20.29
CA GLY A 455 -12.61 -17.76 -20.08
C GLY A 455 -13.07 -17.57 -18.63
N VAL A 456 -12.19 -17.89 -17.66
CA VAL A 456 -12.46 -17.67 -16.24
C VAL A 456 -12.64 -16.18 -15.93
N ALA A 457 -11.71 -15.32 -16.39
CA ALA A 457 -11.79 -13.87 -16.24
C ALA A 457 -13.08 -13.29 -16.83
N SER A 458 -13.49 -13.73 -18.03
CA SER A 458 -14.76 -13.30 -18.63
C SER A 458 -15.99 -13.76 -17.83
N SER A 459 -15.94 -14.91 -17.15
CA SER A 459 -17.06 -15.38 -16.32
C SER A 459 -17.23 -14.60 -15.01
N MET A 460 -16.16 -14.00 -14.48
CA MET A 460 -16.17 -13.25 -13.21
C MET A 460 -16.12 -11.73 -13.37
N ALA A 461 -16.48 -11.20 -14.54
CA ALA A 461 -16.37 -9.76 -14.84
C ALA A 461 -17.08 -8.86 -13.80
N MET A 462 -18.20 -9.28 -13.23
CA MET A 462 -18.87 -8.54 -12.15
C MET A 462 -18.07 -8.53 -10.84
N ARG A 463 -17.44 -9.66 -10.48
CA ARG A 463 -16.54 -9.77 -9.30
C ARG A 463 -15.29 -8.90 -9.44
N ALA A 464 -14.86 -8.63 -10.67
CA ALA A 464 -13.76 -7.72 -10.96
C ALA A 464 -14.14 -6.24 -10.73
N PHE A 465 -15.42 -5.86 -10.91
CA PHE A 465 -15.91 -4.53 -10.50
C PHE A 465 -16.06 -4.43 -8.97
N GLU A 466 -16.61 -5.47 -8.32
CA GLU A 466 -16.71 -5.53 -6.84
C GLU A 466 -15.34 -5.34 -6.15
N GLU A 467 -14.29 -5.99 -6.65
CA GLU A 467 -12.92 -5.82 -6.13
C GLU A 467 -12.27 -4.48 -6.52
N LEU A 468 -12.69 -3.86 -7.63
CA LEU A 468 -12.18 -2.55 -8.08
C LEU A 468 -12.76 -1.39 -7.26
N ASP A 469 -14.05 -1.40 -6.94
CA ASP A 469 -14.68 -0.38 -6.10
C ASP A 469 -14.12 -0.41 -4.66
N GLU A 470 -13.76 -1.60 -4.18
CA GLU A 470 -13.05 -1.80 -2.91
C GLU A 470 -11.57 -1.38 -2.99
N ALA A 471 -10.92 -1.52 -4.14
CA ALA A 471 -9.58 -0.97 -4.37
C ALA A 471 -9.60 0.57 -4.39
N HIS A 472 -10.60 1.21 -4.99
CA HIS A 472 -10.82 2.66 -4.89
C HIS A 472 -11.08 3.08 -3.44
N THR A 473 -11.94 2.36 -2.72
CA THR A 473 -12.20 2.59 -1.29
C THR A 473 -10.90 2.47 -0.46
N CYS A 474 -9.99 1.55 -0.80
CA CYS A 474 -8.67 1.45 -0.16
C CYS A 474 -7.78 2.66 -0.47
N ILE A 475 -7.79 3.16 -1.71
CA ILE A 475 -7.04 4.36 -2.14
C ILE A 475 -7.53 5.61 -1.38
N ASP A 476 -8.84 5.83 -1.28
CA ASP A 476 -9.42 6.98 -0.58
C ASP A 476 -9.06 6.99 0.92
N ASN A 477 -9.07 5.81 1.57
CA ASN A 477 -8.62 5.66 2.95
C ASN A 477 -7.10 5.93 3.10
N MET A 478 -6.29 5.53 2.12
CA MET A 478 -4.86 5.81 2.10
C MET A 478 -4.55 7.29 1.87
N ASP A 479 -5.31 7.98 1.03
CA ASP A 479 -5.15 9.42 0.78
C ASP A 479 -5.54 10.26 2.01
N GLY A 480 -6.66 9.94 2.67
CA GLY A 480 -7.02 10.57 3.95
C GLY A 480 -5.95 10.39 5.04
N SER A 481 -5.32 9.21 5.08
CA SER A 481 -4.20 8.92 6.00
C SER A 481 -2.91 9.65 5.61
N LEU A 482 -2.64 9.80 4.31
CA LEU A 482 -1.53 10.60 3.78
C LEU A 482 -1.72 12.09 4.08
N MET A 483 -2.93 12.63 3.93
CA MET A 483 -3.28 14.01 4.24
C MET A 483 -2.99 14.33 5.72
N GLY A 484 -3.41 13.46 6.65
CA GLY A 484 -3.12 13.63 8.08
C GLY A 484 -1.63 13.64 8.41
N ILE A 485 -0.82 12.80 7.74
CA ILE A 485 0.65 12.84 7.86
C ILE A 485 1.21 14.14 7.24
N TYR A 486 0.69 14.57 6.09
CA TYR A 486 1.15 15.76 5.38
C TYR A 486 0.92 17.04 6.20
N GLU A 487 -0.27 17.23 6.78
CA GLU A 487 -0.56 18.32 7.71
C GLU A 487 0.36 18.27 8.94
N SER A 488 0.57 17.08 9.52
CA SER A 488 1.50 16.90 10.65
C SER A 488 2.95 17.27 10.27
N GLY A 489 3.36 17.00 9.02
CA GLY A 489 4.65 17.39 8.46
C GLY A 489 4.79 18.88 8.11
N ARG A 490 3.67 19.59 7.86
CA ARG A 490 3.63 21.06 7.78
C ARG A 490 3.80 21.66 9.17
N ALA A 491 2.96 21.22 10.13
CA ALA A 491 3.01 21.66 11.53
C ALA A 491 4.40 21.43 12.16
N LEU A 492 5.04 20.28 11.91
CA LEU A 492 6.41 20.02 12.39
C LEU A 492 7.44 21.02 11.83
N ARG A 493 7.35 21.40 10.56
CA ARG A 493 8.26 22.39 9.95
C ARG A 493 8.07 23.78 10.55
N LEU A 494 6.82 24.21 10.79
CA LEU A 494 6.55 25.46 11.52
C LEU A 494 7.07 25.41 12.96
N LEU A 495 6.83 24.32 13.69
CA LEU A 495 7.31 24.15 15.06
C LEU A 495 8.85 24.21 15.12
N LEU A 496 9.55 23.64 14.14
CA LEU A 496 11.01 23.74 14.03
C LEU A 496 11.47 25.17 13.74
N LYS A 497 10.87 25.87 12.76
CA LYS A 497 11.17 27.29 12.48
C LYS A 497 10.97 28.16 13.73
N LEU A 498 9.82 28.00 14.40
CA LEU A 498 9.50 28.69 15.65
C LEU A 498 10.51 28.36 16.76
N ALA A 499 10.96 27.12 16.89
CA ALA A 499 11.95 26.70 17.88
C ALA A 499 13.38 27.20 17.59
N PHE A 500 13.76 27.42 16.32
CA PHE A 500 15.06 28.00 15.97
C PHE A 500 15.16 29.51 16.25
N VAL A 501 14.02 30.22 16.25
CA VAL A 501 13.91 31.68 16.47
C VAL A 501 13.60 32.05 17.92
N ASN A 502 12.61 31.40 18.55
CA ASN A 502 12.14 31.77 19.90
C ASN A 502 13.20 31.53 20.98
N GLU A 503 13.37 32.53 21.87
CA GLU A 503 14.29 32.50 23.03
C GLU A 503 15.75 32.15 22.68
N ARG A 504 16.18 32.38 21.43
CA ARG A 504 17.59 32.24 21.03
C ARG A 504 18.45 33.27 21.81
N PRO A 505 19.40 32.84 22.66
CA PRO A 505 20.23 33.76 23.41
C PRO A 505 21.31 34.33 22.50
N GLU A 506 21.22 35.64 22.23
CA GLU A 506 22.09 36.49 21.40
C GLU A 506 22.35 36.02 19.93
N PHE A 507 22.23 36.95 18.97
CA PHE A 507 22.44 36.66 17.55
C PHE A 507 23.22 37.77 16.84
N GLY A 508 24.36 37.40 16.25
CA GLY A 508 25.30 38.35 15.65
C GLY A 508 25.81 39.37 16.69
N ILE A 509 25.46 40.64 16.48
CA ILE A 509 25.83 41.75 17.37
C ILE A 509 24.69 42.09 18.35
N ASP A 510 23.44 41.69 18.05
CA ASP A 510 22.30 42.01 18.90
C ASP A 510 22.07 40.95 19.99
N LYS A 511 22.30 41.35 21.24
CA LYS A 511 22.06 40.53 22.43
C LYS A 511 20.57 40.35 22.75
N ASN A 512 19.72 41.23 22.21
CA ASN A 512 18.29 41.28 22.43
C ASN A 512 17.49 40.90 21.16
N TRP A 513 18.10 40.19 20.20
CA TRP A 513 17.45 39.82 18.93
C TRP A 513 16.12 39.07 19.15
N SER A 514 16.02 38.19 20.15
CA SER A 514 14.76 37.50 20.51
C SER A 514 13.70 38.37 21.21
N GLU A 515 14.09 39.58 21.66
CA GLU A 515 13.26 40.49 22.47
C GLU A 515 12.85 41.76 21.72
N SER A 516 13.21 41.89 20.43
CA SER A 516 12.93 43.08 19.63
C SER A 516 12.22 42.76 18.31
N GLY A 517 11.62 43.79 17.70
CA GLY A 517 11.05 43.73 16.35
C GLY A 517 10.14 42.54 16.06
N ASP A 518 10.40 41.88 14.93
CA ASP A 518 9.62 40.74 14.43
C ASP A 518 9.73 39.51 15.35
N CYS A 519 10.89 39.31 15.99
CA CYS A 519 11.10 38.21 16.93
C CYS A 519 10.26 38.37 18.20
N TYR A 520 10.05 39.59 18.67
CA TYR A 520 9.14 39.86 19.78
C TYR A 520 7.68 39.52 19.42
N ILE A 521 7.24 39.76 18.17
CA ILE A 521 5.93 39.32 17.69
C ILE A 521 5.81 37.79 17.76
N LEU A 522 6.84 37.06 17.30
CA LEU A 522 6.89 35.60 17.35
C LEU A 522 6.89 35.05 18.79
N LYS A 523 7.55 35.73 19.73
CA LYS A 523 7.53 35.42 21.16
C LYS A 523 6.13 35.54 21.76
N LEU A 524 5.38 36.60 21.41
CA LEU A 524 3.99 36.75 21.83
C LEU A 524 3.06 35.73 21.13
N PHE A 525 3.31 35.42 19.85
CA PHE A 525 2.55 34.41 19.13
C PHE A 525 2.71 33.02 19.74
N ARG A 526 3.93 32.62 20.11
CA ARG A 526 4.18 31.38 20.84
C ARG A 526 3.39 31.34 22.15
N ASP A 527 3.37 32.44 22.91
CA ASP A 527 2.59 32.50 24.15
C ASP A 527 1.08 32.38 23.89
N TYR A 528 0.56 33.01 22.83
CA TYR A 528 -0.84 32.88 22.37
C TYR A 528 -1.22 31.45 21.95
N VAL A 529 -0.31 30.70 21.31
CA VAL A 529 -0.59 29.33 20.85
C VAL A 529 -0.40 28.29 21.96
N PHE A 530 0.71 28.36 22.71
CA PHE A 530 1.18 27.28 23.59
C PHE A 530 1.07 27.56 25.09
N HIS A 531 0.94 28.83 25.51
CA HIS A 531 0.82 29.22 26.92
C HIS A 531 -0.61 29.69 27.26
N GLN A 532 -1.59 28.97 26.71
CA GLN A 532 -3.02 29.18 26.94
C GLN A 532 -3.35 29.08 28.44
N ALA A 533 -4.26 29.93 28.92
CA ALA A 533 -4.74 29.89 30.30
C ALA A 533 -6.24 30.17 30.38
N ASP A 534 -6.90 29.65 31.42
CA ASP A 534 -8.29 29.98 31.72
C ASP A 534 -8.41 31.32 32.47
N GLY A 535 -9.65 31.78 32.69
CA GLY A 535 -9.92 33.01 33.45
C GLY A 535 -9.50 32.99 34.93
N SER A 536 -8.90 31.91 35.42
CA SER A 536 -8.25 31.79 36.73
C SER A 536 -6.73 31.63 36.64
N GLY A 537 -6.13 31.82 35.45
CA GLY A 537 -4.70 31.70 35.19
C GLY A 537 -4.17 30.26 35.17
N ARG A 538 -5.05 29.24 35.10
CA ARG A 538 -4.62 27.83 35.06
C ARG A 538 -4.32 27.43 33.62
N PRO A 539 -3.27 26.65 33.35
CA PRO A 539 -2.87 26.28 31.99
C PRO A 539 -3.96 25.46 31.29
N VAL A 540 -4.25 25.82 30.04
CA VAL A 540 -5.18 25.13 29.15
C VAL A 540 -4.36 24.38 28.09
N MET A 541 -4.83 23.18 27.73
CA MET A 541 -4.21 22.32 26.73
C MET A 541 -5.21 22.03 25.62
N ASP A 542 -5.67 23.08 24.93
CA ASP A 542 -6.51 22.93 23.75
C ASP A 542 -5.63 22.70 22.52
N LEU A 543 -5.66 21.47 22.01
CA LEU A 543 -4.95 21.09 20.79
C LEU A 543 -5.66 21.60 19.52
N GLY A 544 -6.98 21.80 19.56
CA GLY A 544 -7.73 22.40 18.45
C GLY A 544 -7.29 23.84 18.19
N HIS A 545 -7.07 24.61 19.27
CA HIS A 545 -6.47 25.95 19.19
C HIS A 545 -5.07 25.92 18.56
N VAL A 546 -4.21 24.99 18.99
CA VAL A 546 -2.83 24.86 18.45
C VAL A 546 -2.85 24.51 16.97
N VAL A 547 -3.61 23.48 16.57
CA VAL A 547 -3.67 23.04 15.17
C VAL A 547 -4.32 24.09 14.28
N SER A 548 -5.40 24.73 14.73
CA SER A 548 -6.03 25.82 13.97
C SER A 548 -5.07 27.01 13.80
N SER A 549 -4.36 27.41 14.86
CA SER A 549 -3.39 28.51 14.81
C SER A 549 -2.20 28.22 13.90
N LEU A 550 -1.66 26.99 13.93
CA LEU A 550 -0.56 26.59 13.05
C LEU A 550 -1.02 26.46 11.58
N ASN A 551 -2.22 25.94 11.33
CA ASN A 551 -2.76 25.85 9.97
C ASN A 551 -3.03 27.23 9.35
N LYS A 552 -3.54 28.19 10.14
CA LYS A 552 -3.71 29.59 9.71
C LYS A 552 -2.37 30.31 9.48
N LEU A 553 -1.36 30.02 10.30
CA LEU A 553 0.00 30.53 10.09
C LEU A 553 0.61 29.99 8.79
N ASP A 554 0.52 28.67 8.54
CA ASP A 554 1.06 28.05 7.32
C ASP A 554 0.30 28.45 6.05
N ALA A 555 -0.95 28.90 6.19
CA ALA A 555 -1.78 29.44 5.11
C ALA A 555 -1.62 30.96 4.90
N ALA A 556 -0.90 31.66 5.79
CA ALA A 556 -0.85 33.12 5.87
C ALA A 556 -2.27 33.76 5.88
N ASP A 557 -3.11 33.32 6.82
CA ASP A 557 -4.50 33.78 6.94
C ASP A 557 -4.60 35.27 7.34
N GLU A 558 -5.56 35.99 6.78
CA GLU A 558 -5.84 37.40 7.08
C GLU A 558 -6.65 37.60 8.38
N GLU A 559 -7.10 36.52 9.02
CA GLU A 559 -7.73 36.56 10.34
C GLU A 559 -6.83 37.25 11.37
N LYS A 560 -7.37 38.27 12.03
CA LYS A 560 -6.63 39.09 13.01
C LYS A 560 -6.76 38.55 14.43
N ILE A 561 -5.61 38.33 15.05
CA ILE A 561 -5.45 37.85 16.42
C ILE A 561 -4.91 38.95 17.33
N VAL A 562 -5.18 38.81 18.63
CA VAL A 562 -4.71 39.74 19.66
C VAL A 562 -3.55 39.08 20.40
N LEU A 563 -2.35 39.68 20.29
CA LEU A 563 -1.13 39.21 20.93
C LEU A 563 -0.80 40.12 22.11
N ALA A 564 -0.80 39.56 23.33
CA ALA A 564 -0.61 40.30 24.57
C ALA A 564 0.66 39.85 25.31
N SER A 565 1.40 40.83 25.81
CA SER A 565 2.52 40.63 26.75
C SER A 565 2.08 40.09 28.10
N ARG A 566 2.96 39.35 28.78
CA ARG A 566 2.67 38.67 30.07
C ARG A 566 2.30 39.60 31.22
N ASP A 567 2.68 40.88 31.15
CA ASP A 567 2.32 41.91 32.14
C ASP A 567 1.11 42.75 31.71
N GLY A 568 0.49 42.43 30.56
CA GLY A 568 -0.69 43.08 30.01
C GLY A 568 -0.48 44.49 29.43
N LYS A 569 0.75 45.02 29.42
CA LYS A 569 1.00 46.43 29.03
C LYS A 569 1.05 46.63 27.52
N ASN A 570 1.69 45.72 26.81
CA ASN A 570 1.76 45.71 25.35
C ASN A 570 0.69 44.75 24.80
N ILE A 571 -0.14 45.26 23.89
CA ILE A 571 -1.15 44.50 23.14
C ILE A 571 -1.00 44.88 21.66
N LEU A 572 -0.86 43.88 20.79
CA LEU A 572 -0.78 44.03 19.34
C LEU A 572 -1.97 43.33 18.67
N VAL A 573 -2.38 43.82 17.51
CA VAL A 573 -3.43 43.21 16.67
C VAL A 573 -2.88 43.05 15.26
N LEU A 574 -2.69 41.80 14.84
CA LEU A 574 -1.97 41.40 13.63
C LEU A 574 -2.71 40.22 12.97
N SER A 575 -2.58 40.02 11.65
CA SER A 575 -3.07 38.81 10.98
C SER A 575 -2.11 37.62 11.17
N PHE A 576 -2.57 36.40 10.87
CA PHE A 576 -1.64 35.27 10.75
C PHE A 576 -0.64 35.48 9.59
N ALA A 577 -1.02 36.20 8.53
CA ALA A 577 -0.12 36.61 7.45
C ALA A 577 1.03 37.51 7.95
N ASP A 578 0.73 38.52 8.78
CA ASP A 578 1.76 39.37 9.41
C ASP A 578 2.77 38.51 10.21
N VAL A 579 2.27 37.58 11.02
CA VAL A 579 3.11 36.68 11.84
C VAL A 579 3.89 35.68 10.99
N ALA A 580 3.32 35.18 9.90
CA ALA A 580 4.00 34.27 8.96
C ALA A 580 5.16 34.98 8.25
N TRP A 581 4.96 36.25 7.85
CA TRP A 581 6.03 37.08 7.29
C TRP A 581 7.17 37.32 8.30
N CYS A 582 6.84 37.66 9.56
CA CYS A 582 7.82 37.77 10.64
C CYS A 582 8.61 36.46 10.82
N LEU A 583 7.94 35.31 10.78
CA LEU A 583 8.57 33.99 10.95
C LEU A 583 9.53 33.67 9.81
N GLU A 584 9.12 33.86 8.56
CA GLU A 584 9.97 33.54 7.41
C GLU A 584 11.19 34.43 7.35
N LYS A 585 11.02 35.74 7.57
CA LYS A 585 12.11 36.72 7.61
C LYS A 585 13.12 36.36 8.71
N ALA A 586 12.66 36.18 9.96
CA ALA A 586 13.55 35.85 11.07
C ALA A 586 14.26 34.50 10.86
N TYR A 587 13.57 33.51 10.25
CA TYR A 587 14.19 32.22 9.93
C TYR A 587 15.19 32.31 8.77
N GLN A 588 14.96 33.16 7.77
CA GLN A 588 15.92 33.43 6.69
C GLN A 588 17.18 34.13 7.21
N GLU A 589 17.05 35.14 8.07
CA GLU A 589 18.18 35.81 8.75
C GLU A 589 19.08 34.80 9.50
N LEU A 590 18.48 33.77 10.12
CA LEU A 590 19.22 32.67 10.76
C LEU A 590 19.92 31.75 9.74
N CYS A 591 19.27 31.44 8.61
CA CYS A 591 19.84 30.58 7.57
C CYS A 591 21.04 31.23 6.87
N GLU A 592 20.98 32.53 6.58
CA GLU A 592 22.05 33.27 5.90
C GLU A 592 23.34 33.38 6.73
N GLN A 593 23.23 33.24 8.06
CA GLN A 593 24.37 33.27 8.99
C GLN A 593 24.69 31.89 9.59
N ALA A 594 24.04 30.82 9.11
CA ALA A 594 24.26 29.48 9.62
C ALA A 594 25.62 28.92 9.16
N VAL A 595 26.51 28.66 10.12
CA VAL A 595 27.73 27.88 9.87
C VAL A 595 27.31 26.42 9.61
N PRO A 596 27.79 25.76 8.53
CA PRO A 596 27.49 24.35 8.30
C PRO A 596 27.98 23.48 9.46
N PRO A 597 27.30 22.36 9.77
CA PRO A 597 27.75 21.44 10.81
C PRO A 597 29.19 20.97 10.51
N PRO A 598 30.05 20.81 11.53
CA PRO A 598 31.44 20.42 11.33
C PRO A 598 31.50 19.07 10.61
N GLY A 599 32.01 19.10 9.37
CA GLY A 599 32.11 17.91 8.54
C GLY A 599 33.11 16.92 9.12
N ASP A 600 32.58 15.81 9.65
CA ASP A 600 33.40 14.66 10.01
C ASP A 600 34.08 14.13 8.74
N GLY A 601 35.41 13.98 8.80
CA GLY A 601 36.25 13.84 7.60
C GLY A 601 36.04 12.52 6.85
N GLY A 602 35.07 12.48 5.94
CA GLY A 602 34.87 11.36 5.01
C GLY A 602 33.51 10.67 5.07
N MET A 603 32.40 11.43 5.01
CA MET A 603 31.16 10.94 4.40
C MET A 603 30.28 12.10 3.93
N GLU A 604 30.08 12.22 2.61
CA GLU A 604 28.89 12.87 2.08
C GLU A 604 27.66 12.08 2.57
N ARG A 605 26.64 12.79 3.06
CA ARG A 605 25.37 12.18 3.47
C ARG A 605 24.23 12.90 2.78
N TYR A 606 23.32 12.09 2.23
CA TYR A 606 22.06 12.47 1.62
C TYR A 606 21.12 13.16 2.62
#